data_AF-E9MWF2-F1
#
_entry.id   AF-E9MWF2-F1
#
_cell.length_a   1.000
_cell.length_b   1.000
_cell.length_c   1.000
_cell.angle_alpha   90.00
_cell.angle_beta   90.00
_cell.angle_gamma   90.00
#
_symmetry.space_group_name_H-M   'P 1'
#
loop_
_entity.id
_entity.type
_entity.pdbx_description
1 polymer ?
#
loop_
_entity_poly.entity_id
_entity_poly.type
_entity_poly.pdbx_seq_one_letter_code
_entity_poly.pdbx_strand_id
1 'polypeptide(L)'
;TSVHWHGMDVPEAADGHPRRVIRPGREYVYDFEVINRAGTYWYHPHPHMRTGAQVYQGLAGLLLVRDAEEDALALPSGEAELLCVLQDRRFDARNELVFHGGTMMEMMNGFLGDQVLVNGQPQPTKEVDAGWHRVRVLNGSNARIYKLAWNRDVQMAVIGGDGGLVERPLRQQVLTLAPGQRADVLVDLSGFAAGTEVHLDSQAFAEADAGAVGMMGMMGGRMMGMRGGRSNVPNGTPLRVMTLRTRARKGLAFRVPERLSSLDAAWSMRADAPIRRVPLSFQSMVWSLGGRTFVMGEVAPEETVAAGSTHLWEFINLTNQMMGMQAAHPIHLHGRQFRVVGRTGGRATNTLRAGLVDAGWQDTVLVLPRETVRVQVTFTRHPGLYICHCHLLE
;
A
#
# COMPACT_ATOMS: atom_id res chain seq x y z
N THR A 1 -1.32 -22.36 2.06
CA THR A 1 -1.21 -20.97 1.59
C THR A 1 -2.24 -20.73 0.50
N SER A 2 -2.48 -19.51 0.06
CA SER A 2 -3.16 -19.17 -1.21
C SER A 2 -2.38 -18.02 -1.80
N VAL A 3 -2.25 -17.89 -3.11
CA VAL A 3 -1.57 -16.75 -3.75
C VAL A 3 -2.63 -15.77 -4.23
N HIS A 4 -2.55 -14.52 -3.78
CA HIS A 4 -3.31 -13.40 -4.31
C HIS A 4 -2.41 -12.56 -5.22
N TRP A 5 -2.90 -12.27 -6.42
CA TRP A 5 -2.25 -11.42 -7.41
C TRP A 5 -2.73 -9.98 -7.22
N HIS A 6 -2.15 -9.31 -6.24
CA HIS A 6 -2.60 -8.02 -5.76
C HIS A 6 -2.61 -6.97 -6.87
N GLY A 7 -3.81 -6.44 -7.11
CA GLY A 7 -4.10 -5.45 -8.14
C GLY A 7 -4.42 -6.04 -9.51
N MET A 8 -4.46 -7.37 -9.70
CA MET A 8 -4.82 -7.98 -10.98
C MET A 8 -6.35 -8.13 -11.12
N ASP A 9 -6.87 -7.89 -12.33
CA ASP A 9 -8.26 -8.22 -12.68
C ASP A 9 -8.30 -9.65 -13.21
N VAL A 10 -8.69 -10.58 -12.32
CA VAL A 10 -8.64 -12.01 -12.58
C VAL A 10 -9.93 -12.71 -12.15
N PRO A 11 -10.27 -13.88 -12.73
CA PRO A 11 -11.38 -14.70 -12.26
C PRO A 11 -11.24 -15.07 -10.77
N GLU A 12 -12.35 -15.26 -10.07
CA GLU A 12 -12.39 -15.70 -8.66
C GLU A 12 -11.48 -16.91 -8.36
N ALA A 13 -11.40 -17.85 -9.31
CA ALA A 13 -10.57 -19.03 -9.19
C ALA A 13 -9.06 -18.72 -9.14
N ALA A 14 -8.65 -17.60 -9.70
CA ALA A 14 -7.26 -17.15 -9.73
C ALA A 14 -6.96 -16.06 -8.70
N ASP A 15 -7.97 -15.39 -8.14
CA ASP A 15 -7.81 -14.21 -7.26
C ASP A 15 -7.09 -14.48 -5.92
N GLY A 16 -7.11 -15.73 -5.44
CA GLY A 16 -6.43 -16.08 -4.18
C GLY A 16 -7.30 -16.03 -2.93
N HIS A 17 -8.63 -16.00 -3.10
CA HIS A 17 -9.58 -15.97 -2.00
C HIS A 17 -9.25 -17.00 -0.88
N PRO A 18 -9.37 -16.64 0.41
CA PRO A 18 -9.10 -17.52 1.56
C PRO A 18 -9.85 -18.86 1.62
N ARG A 19 -10.87 -19.08 0.78
CA ARG A 19 -11.56 -20.38 0.63
C ARG A 19 -10.70 -21.40 -0.13
N ARG A 20 -9.79 -20.91 -0.97
CA ARG A 20 -8.96 -21.71 -1.89
C ARG A 20 -7.57 -21.97 -1.33
N VAL A 21 -7.47 -22.26 -0.03
CA VAL A 21 -6.18 -22.57 0.61
C VAL A 21 -5.62 -23.90 0.12
N ILE A 22 -4.41 -23.83 -0.40
CA ILE A 22 -3.54 -24.94 -0.79
C ILE A 22 -2.87 -25.50 0.46
N ARG A 23 -3.14 -26.78 0.77
CA ARG A 23 -2.51 -27.48 1.90
C ARG A 23 -1.03 -27.80 1.62
N PRO A 24 -0.18 -27.98 2.65
CA PRO A 24 1.19 -28.46 2.45
C PRO A 24 1.23 -29.73 1.60
N GLY A 25 2.19 -29.82 0.67
CA GLY A 25 2.32 -30.97 -0.25
C GLY A 25 1.26 -31.04 -1.35
N ARG A 26 0.42 -30.02 -1.51
CA ARG A 26 -0.57 -29.91 -2.59
C ARG A 26 -0.18 -28.80 -3.56
N GLU A 27 -0.71 -28.90 -4.76
CA GLU A 27 -0.55 -27.95 -5.85
C GLU A 27 -1.90 -27.33 -6.23
N TYR A 28 -1.86 -26.09 -6.71
CA TYR A 28 -2.96 -25.43 -7.38
C TYR A 28 -2.41 -24.64 -8.56
N VAL A 29 -3.00 -24.83 -9.73
CA VAL A 29 -2.60 -24.14 -10.96
C VAL A 29 -3.47 -22.90 -11.13
N TYR A 30 -2.82 -21.74 -11.23
CA TYR A 30 -3.47 -20.48 -11.55
C TYR A 30 -3.41 -20.27 -13.06
N ASP A 31 -4.56 -20.04 -13.69
CA ASP A 31 -4.68 -19.77 -15.13
C ASP A 31 -5.59 -18.56 -15.33
N PHE A 32 -5.05 -17.52 -15.97
CA PHE A 32 -5.75 -16.28 -16.31
C PHE A 32 -4.95 -15.48 -17.35
N GLU A 33 -5.65 -14.64 -18.09
CA GLU A 33 -5.05 -13.67 -19.01
C GLU A 33 -4.67 -12.39 -18.26
N VAL A 34 -3.47 -11.86 -18.53
CA VAL A 34 -3.06 -10.54 -18.02
C VAL A 34 -3.67 -9.46 -18.90
N ILE A 35 -4.78 -8.90 -18.46
CA ILE A 35 -5.50 -7.79 -19.14
C ILE A 35 -5.23 -6.42 -18.51
N ASN A 36 -4.47 -6.40 -17.41
CA ASN A 36 -4.08 -5.20 -16.69
C ASN A 36 -3.15 -4.31 -17.53
N ARG A 37 -3.25 -2.99 -17.29
CA ARG A 37 -2.31 -2.00 -17.85
C ARG A 37 -0.90 -2.21 -17.30
N ALA A 38 0.13 -1.76 -18.03
CA ALA A 38 1.49 -1.73 -17.52
C ALA A 38 1.59 -1.02 -16.17
N GLY A 39 2.33 -1.63 -15.24
CA GLY A 39 2.36 -1.18 -13.86
C GLY A 39 3.11 -2.12 -12.92
N THR A 40 3.22 -1.68 -11.66
CA THR A 40 3.83 -2.42 -10.57
C THR A 40 2.74 -3.13 -9.77
N TYR A 41 2.58 -4.43 -10.01
CA TYR A 41 1.72 -5.32 -9.23
C TYR A 41 2.61 -6.20 -8.34
N TRP A 42 1.98 -7.04 -7.53
CA TRP A 42 2.70 -7.96 -6.67
C TRP A 42 1.83 -9.15 -6.30
N TYR A 43 2.45 -10.19 -5.77
CA TYR A 43 1.75 -11.35 -5.26
C TYR A 43 2.17 -11.65 -3.83
N HIS A 44 1.21 -12.08 -3.02
CA HIS A 44 1.44 -12.45 -1.64
C HIS A 44 0.39 -13.46 -1.14
N PRO A 45 0.63 -14.14 -0.01
CA PRO A 45 -0.36 -15.04 0.55
C PRO A 45 -1.63 -14.34 0.99
N HIS A 46 -2.77 -15.03 0.87
CA HIS A 46 -4.05 -14.56 1.43
C HIS A 46 -4.84 -15.62 2.24
N PRO A 47 -4.20 -16.46 3.08
CA PRO A 47 -4.93 -17.39 3.93
C PRO A 47 -5.54 -16.68 5.15
N HIS A 48 -6.80 -16.99 5.45
CA HIS A 48 -7.51 -16.48 6.62
C HIS A 48 -6.70 -16.66 7.91
N MET A 49 -6.58 -15.59 8.70
CA MET A 49 -5.84 -15.49 9.97
C MET A 49 -4.33 -15.81 9.89
N ARG A 50 -3.76 -15.96 8.69
CA ARG A 50 -2.35 -16.33 8.50
C ARG A 50 -1.60 -15.49 7.47
N THR A 51 -2.27 -14.53 6.83
CA THR A 51 -1.67 -13.61 5.86
C THR A 51 -0.46 -12.89 6.45
N GLY A 52 -0.63 -12.15 7.56
CA GLY A 52 0.46 -11.38 8.18
C GLY A 52 1.69 -12.22 8.49
N ALA A 53 1.52 -13.40 9.08
CA ALA A 53 2.63 -14.30 9.40
C ALA A 53 3.35 -14.84 8.15
N GLN A 54 2.62 -15.21 7.09
CA GLN A 54 3.25 -15.76 5.88
C GLN A 54 3.96 -14.68 5.05
N VAL A 55 3.37 -13.48 4.93
CA VAL A 55 4.02 -12.33 4.30
C VAL A 55 5.28 -11.94 5.08
N TYR A 56 5.19 -11.89 6.40
CA TYR A 56 6.31 -11.58 7.28
C TYR A 56 7.50 -12.53 7.07
N GLN A 57 7.22 -13.83 6.92
CA GLN A 57 8.21 -14.88 6.68
C GLN A 57 8.82 -14.86 5.27
N GLY A 58 8.42 -13.93 4.40
CA GLY A 58 9.09 -13.67 3.12
C GLY A 58 8.29 -14.04 1.88
N LEU A 59 7.06 -14.52 2.01
CA LEU A 59 6.20 -14.78 0.86
C LEU A 59 5.60 -13.46 0.34
N ALA A 60 6.36 -12.74 -0.49
CA ALA A 60 5.91 -11.59 -1.27
C ALA A 60 6.84 -11.38 -2.47
N GLY A 61 6.30 -11.04 -3.63
CA GLY A 61 7.10 -10.77 -4.82
C GLY A 61 6.43 -9.79 -5.78
N LEU A 62 7.22 -9.02 -6.52
CA LEU A 62 6.71 -8.11 -7.54
C LEU A 62 6.24 -8.88 -8.79
N LEU A 63 5.21 -8.34 -9.43
CA LEU A 63 4.72 -8.72 -10.75
C LEU A 63 4.71 -7.45 -11.61
N LEU A 64 5.63 -7.35 -12.56
CA LEU A 64 5.73 -6.18 -13.44
C LEU A 64 5.02 -6.48 -14.76
N VAL A 65 3.96 -5.74 -15.05
CA VAL A 65 3.26 -5.81 -16.33
C VAL A 65 3.82 -4.72 -17.24
N ARG A 66 4.07 -5.07 -18.50
CA ARG A 66 4.60 -4.19 -19.55
C ARG A 66 3.66 -4.16 -20.74
N ASP A 67 3.58 -3.02 -21.41
CA ASP A 67 2.79 -2.86 -22.61
C ASP A 67 3.43 -1.83 -23.55
N ALA A 68 2.88 -1.73 -24.76
CA ALA A 68 3.38 -0.80 -25.78
C ALA A 68 3.12 0.68 -25.43
N GLU A 69 2.16 1.01 -24.54
CA GLU A 69 1.92 2.39 -24.10
C GLU A 69 3.09 2.86 -23.22
N GLU A 70 3.49 2.03 -22.24
CA GLU A 70 4.63 2.30 -21.37
C GLU A 70 5.95 2.35 -22.16
N ASP A 71 6.18 1.39 -23.07
CA ASP A 71 7.41 1.31 -23.86
C ASP A 71 7.61 2.55 -24.76
N ALA A 72 6.52 3.09 -25.31
CA ALA A 72 6.55 4.27 -26.17
C ALA A 72 7.04 5.55 -25.43
N LEU A 73 6.96 5.58 -24.10
CA LEU A 73 7.46 6.69 -23.29
C LEU A 73 8.98 6.67 -23.11
N ALA A 74 9.64 5.56 -23.44
CA ALA A 74 11.08 5.35 -23.23
C ALA A 74 11.54 5.72 -21.81
N LEU A 75 10.73 5.35 -20.80
CA LEU A 75 11.03 5.58 -19.39
C LEU A 75 12.39 4.94 -19.02
N PRO A 76 13.10 5.46 -17.98
CA PRO A 76 14.30 4.81 -17.49
C PRO A 76 14.07 3.33 -17.21
N SER A 77 14.90 2.49 -17.83
CA SER A 77 14.79 1.03 -17.89
C SER A 77 16.16 0.37 -17.64
N GLY A 78 16.19 -0.97 -17.52
CA GLY A 78 17.44 -1.70 -17.27
C GLY A 78 18.08 -1.30 -15.95
N GLU A 79 19.37 -0.92 -15.97
CA GLU A 79 20.07 -0.47 -14.75
C GLU A 79 19.51 0.83 -14.15
N ALA A 80 18.74 1.61 -14.92
CA ALA A 80 18.10 2.84 -14.45
C ALA A 80 16.68 2.61 -13.92
N GLU A 81 16.19 1.37 -13.89
CA GLU A 81 14.93 0.99 -13.24
C GLU A 81 15.22 0.20 -11.96
N LEU A 82 14.92 0.82 -10.82
CA LEU A 82 15.20 0.32 -9.49
C LEU A 82 13.91 -0.22 -8.87
N LEU A 83 13.99 -1.41 -8.28
CA LEU A 83 12.90 -1.98 -7.50
C LEU A 83 13.13 -1.67 -6.02
N CYS A 84 12.09 -1.23 -5.33
CA CYS A 84 12.15 -0.82 -3.93
C CYS A 84 10.97 -1.42 -3.16
N VAL A 85 11.11 -2.67 -2.72
CA VAL A 85 10.11 -3.35 -1.88
C VAL A 85 10.44 -3.04 -0.41
N LEU A 86 9.63 -2.18 0.20
CA LEU A 86 9.75 -1.78 1.60
C LEU A 86 9.11 -2.82 2.49
N GLN A 87 9.85 -3.25 3.51
CA GLN A 87 9.37 -4.15 4.55
C GLN A 87 9.97 -3.73 5.88
N ASP A 88 9.32 -3.99 7.00
CA ASP A 88 9.92 -3.90 8.33
C ASP A 88 9.82 -5.23 9.09
N ARG A 89 10.90 -5.56 9.80
CA ARG A 89 11.08 -6.84 10.52
C ARG A 89 11.66 -6.60 11.92
N ARG A 90 11.58 -7.62 12.76
CA ARG A 90 12.33 -7.77 14.01
C ARG A 90 13.21 -9.00 13.92
N PHE A 91 14.40 -8.91 14.49
CA PHE A 91 15.36 -10.00 14.56
C PHE A 91 15.74 -10.29 16.01
N ASP A 92 15.86 -11.56 16.39
CA ASP A 92 16.40 -11.93 17.70
C ASP A 92 17.94 -11.82 17.71
N ALA A 93 18.56 -12.09 18.87
CA ALA A 93 20.03 -12.05 19.00
C ALA A 93 20.79 -13.06 18.13
N ARG A 94 20.08 -14.02 17.51
CA ARG A 94 20.64 -15.01 16.57
C ARG A 94 20.34 -14.63 15.11
N ASN A 95 19.80 -13.44 14.87
CA ASN A 95 19.40 -12.94 13.56
C ASN A 95 18.22 -13.73 12.94
N GLU A 96 17.37 -14.34 13.76
CA GLU A 96 16.14 -15.01 13.32
C GLU A 96 14.95 -14.05 13.29
N LEU A 97 14.06 -14.21 12.33
CA LEU A 97 12.84 -13.41 12.20
C LEU A 97 11.88 -13.61 13.39
N VAL A 98 11.47 -12.51 14.02
CA VAL A 98 10.55 -12.52 15.18
C VAL A 98 9.19 -11.92 14.85
N PHE A 99 8.18 -12.77 14.65
CA PHE A 99 6.79 -12.34 14.49
C PHE A 99 5.99 -12.63 15.76
N HIS A 100 5.68 -11.58 16.52
CA HIS A 100 4.77 -11.67 17.66
C HIS A 100 3.34 -11.26 17.33
N GLY A 101 3.06 -10.89 16.06
CA GLY A 101 1.86 -10.21 15.57
C GLY A 101 0.50 -10.88 15.81
N GLY A 102 0.42 -11.91 16.66
CA GLY A 102 -0.80 -12.39 17.29
C GLY A 102 -1.06 -11.81 18.69
N THR A 103 -0.25 -10.89 19.22
CA THR A 103 -0.61 -10.19 20.47
C THR A 103 -1.84 -9.31 20.25
N MET A 104 -2.70 -9.17 21.26
CA MET A 104 -3.92 -8.36 21.13
C MET A 104 -3.64 -6.92 20.68
N MET A 105 -2.55 -6.30 21.16
CA MET A 105 -2.20 -4.93 20.77
C MET A 105 -1.74 -4.83 19.31
N GLU A 106 -0.96 -5.80 18.81
CA GLU A 106 -0.55 -5.85 17.40
C GLU A 106 -1.74 -6.21 16.49
N MET A 107 -2.64 -7.11 16.91
CA MET A 107 -3.91 -7.39 16.21
C MET A 107 -4.80 -6.15 16.05
N MET A 108 -4.65 -5.15 16.92
CA MET A 108 -5.46 -3.92 16.87
C MET A 108 -4.75 -2.76 16.19
N ASN A 109 -3.42 -2.71 16.23
CA ASN A 109 -2.62 -1.56 15.75
C ASN A 109 -1.75 -1.89 14.54
N GLY A 110 -1.66 -3.16 14.17
CA GLY A 110 -0.70 -3.69 13.23
C GLY A 110 0.67 -3.97 13.84
N PHE A 111 1.43 -4.84 13.16
CA PHE A 111 2.80 -5.17 13.51
C PHE A 111 3.76 -4.09 12.97
N LEU A 112 4.64 -3.60 13.84
CA LEU A 112 5.72 -2.69 13.49
C LEU A 112 7.07 -3.32 13.83
N GLY A 113 7.89 -3.55 12.81
CA GLY A 113 9.29 -3.95 12.92
C GLY A 113 10.17 -2.83 13.50
N ASP A 114 11.38 -3.18 13.93
CA ASP A 114 12.41 -2.23 14.37
C ASP A 114 13.48 -1.98 13.29
N GLN A 115 13.55 -2.85 12.28
CA GLN A 115 14.46 -2.71 11.15
C GLN A 115 13.71 -2.64 9.83
N VAL A 116 13.93 -1.56 9.08
CA VAL A 116 13.43 -1.42 7.70
C VAL A 116 14.38 -2.11 6.73
N LEU A 117 13.79 -2.84 5.81
CA LEU A 117 14.44 -3.56 4.72
C LEU A 117 13.96 -3.01 3.38
N VAL A 118 14.86 -2.98 2.40
CA VAL A 118 14.55 -2.78 0.99
C VAL A 118 15.01 -4.00 0.23
N ASN A 119 14.09 -4.68 -0.47
CA ASN A 119 14.36 -5.94 -1.17
C ASN A 119 15.05 -6.99 -0.26
N GLY A 120 14.63 -7.07 1.00
CA GLY A 120 15.17 -7.99 2.01
C GLY A 120 16.51 -7.58 2.63
N GLN A 121 17.09 -6.43 2.27
CA GLN A 121 18.35 -5.96 2.84
C GLN A 121 18.14 -4.76 3.78
N PRO A 122 18.82 -4.70 4.94
CA PRO A 122 18.74 -3.53 5.82
C PRO A 122 19.51 -2.35 5.23
N GLN A 123 18.82 -1.23 5.02
CA GLN A 123 19.38 0.05 4.56
C GLN A 123 20.42 -0.07 3.42
N PRO A 124 20.10 -0.70 2.28
CA PRO A 124 21.09 -0.98 1.25
C PRO A 124 21.59 0.30 0.58
N THR A 125 22.85 0.26 0.14
CA THR A 125 23.43 1.26 -0.78
C THR A 125 23.48 0.68 -2.19
N LYS A 126 22.92 1.40 -3.17
CA LYS A 126 22.94 1.02 -4.59
C LYS A 126 23.78 2.02 -5.37
N GLU A 127 24.77 1.52 -6.09
CA GLU A 127 25.49 2.32 -7.09
C GLU A 127 24.60 2.59 -8.30
N VAL A 128 24.49 3.87 -8.67
CA VAL A 128 23.69 4.33 -9.81
C VAL A 128 24.46 5.36 -10.63
N ASP A 129 24.15 5.50 -11.91
CA ASP A 129 24.77 6.55 -12.72
C ASP A 129 24.20 7.95 -12.36
N ALA A 130 24.97 9.00 -12.64
CA ALA A 130 24.50 10.36 -12.52
C ALA A 130 23.55 10.71 -13.69
N GLY A 131 22.27 10.34 -13.58
CA GLY A 131 21.24 10.55 -14.58
C GLY A 131 19.83 10.30 -14.03
N TRP A 132 18.85 10.14 -14.92
CA TRP A 132 17.47 9.84 -14.54
C TRP A 132 17.28 8.36 -14.21
N HIS A 133 16.55 8.10 -13.13
CA HIS A 133 16.18 6.75 -12.68
C HIS A 133 14.69 6.66 -12.43
N ARG A 134 14.13 5.48 -12.69
CA ARG A 134 12.78 5.08 -12.28
C ARG A 134 12.90 4.22 -11.03
N VAL A 135 12.13 4.52 -10.00
CA VAL A 135 12.05 3.71 -8.78
C VAL A 135 10.62 3.20 -8.63
N ARG A 136 10.44 1.88 -8.65
CA ARG A 136 9.17 1.20 -8.41
C ARG A 136 9.09 0.84 -6.93
N VAL A 137 8.30 1.59 -6.19
CA VAL A 137 8.17 1.44 -4.73
C VAL A 137 6.93 0.63 -4.42
N LEU A 138 7.09 -0.42 -3.60
CA LEU A 138 6.00 -1.17 -3.00
C LEU A 138 6.13 -1.07 -1.48
N ASN A 139 5.05 -0.71 -0.78
CA ASN A 139 4.97 -0.94 0.66
C ASN A 139 4.44 -2.37 0.93
N GLY A 140 5.37 -3.29 1.14
CA GLY A 140 5.12 -4.70 1.49
C GLY A 140 5.26 -5.00 2.99
N SER A 141 5.22 -3.96 3.84
CA SER A 141 5.18 -4.09 5.29
C SER A 141 3.82 -4.58 5.78
N ASN A 142 3.78 -5.14 6.99
CA ASN A 142 2.53 -5.60 7.58
C ASN A 142 1.60 -4.43 7.92
N ALA A 143 2.14 -3.37 8.54
CA ALA A 143 1.32 -2.24 8.98
C ALA A 143 1.98 -0.85 8.86
N ARG A 144 3.30 -0.78 8.66
CA ARG A 144 4.03 0.50 8.68
C ARG A 144 3.63 1.39 7.51
N ILE A 145 3.31 2.66 7.80
CA ILE A 145 3.11 3.70 6.79
C ILE A 145 4.42 4.46 6.65
N TYR A 146 4.86 4.69 5.41
CA TYR A 146 6.06 5.46 5.11
C TYR A 146 5.71 6.82 4.54
N LYS A 147 6.42 7.86 4.98
CA LYS A 147 6.34 9.22 4.44
C LYS A 147 7.67 9.54 3.76
N LEU A 148 7.83 9.02 2.56
CA LEU A 148 9.10 8.94 1.84
C LEU A 148 9.51 10.29 1.25
N ALA A 149 10.77 10.65 1.40
CA ALA A 149 11.38 11.79 0.74
C ALA A 149 12.85 11.50 0.43
N TRP A 150 13.33 12.06 -0.67
CA TRP A 150 14.76 12.08 -0.94
C TRP A 150 15.40 13.29 -0.26
N ASN A 151 16.62 13.12 0.25
CA ASN A 151 17.40 14.26 0.74
C ASN A 151 17.88 15.15 -0.42
N ARG A 152 18.58 16.26 -0.09
CA ARG A 152 19.17 17.20 -1.07
C ARG A 152 18.13 17.80 -2.02
N ASP A 153 16.92 18.00 -1.53
CA ASP A 153 15.78 18.59 -2.26
C ASP A 153 15.42 17.87 -3.57
N VAL A 154 15.84 16.60 -3.73
CA VAL A 154 15.50 15.80 -4.92
C VAL A 154 13.99 15.57 -4.95
N GLN A 155 13.35 16.13 -5.97
CA GLN A 155 11.92 16.02 -6.22
C GLN A 155 11.59 14.66 -6.85
N MET A 156 10.43 14.11 -6.52
CA MET A 156 9.87 12.95 -7.20
C MET A 156 8.87 13.40 -8.24
N ALA A 157 9.00 12.91 -9.47
CA ALA A 157 7.89 12.90 -10.42
C ALA A 157 7.20 11.54 -10.31
N VAL A 158 6.05 11.48 -9.64
CA VAL A 158 5.21 10.28 -9.59
C VAL A 158 4.56 10.10 -10.96
N ILE A 159 4.82 8.95 -11.57
CA ILE A 159 4.36 8.60 -12.92
C ILE A 159 3.33 7.46 -12.93
N GLY A 160 3.19 6.73 -11.82
CA GLY A 160 2.20 5.66 -11.69
C GLY A 160 1.85 5.38 -10.23
N GLY A 161 0.64 4.83 -10.04
CA GLY A 161 0.14 4.31 -8.76
C GLY A 161 -0.11 2.80 -8.85
N ASP A 162 -1.05 2.29 -8.06
CA ASP A 162 -1.34 0.85 -7.98
C ASP A 162 -1.72 0.25 -9.35
N GLY A 163 -2.55 0.95 -10.13
CA GLY A 163 -3.09 0.52 -11.43
C GLY A 163 -2.33 1.03 -12.65
N GLY A 164 -1.03 1.28 -12.50
CA GLY A 164 -0.16 1.70 -13.60
C GLY A 164 -0.01 3.22 -13.75
N LEU A 165 0.32 3.66 -14.97
CA LEU A 165 0.62 5.07 -15.25
C LEU A 165 -0.57 6.00 -14.95
N VAL A 166 -0.27 7.14 -14.32
CA VAL A 166 -1.20 8.27 -14.20
C VAL A 166 -1.28 9.04 -15.52
N GLU A 167 -2.30 9.88 -15.72
CA GLU A 167 -2.40 10.66 -16.97
C GLU A 167 -1.25 11.66 -17.13
N ARG A 168 -0.85 12.33 -16.04
CA ARG A 168 0.20 13.37 -16.01
C ARG A 168 1.07 13.21 -14.77
N PRO A 169 2.38 13.46 -14.86
CA PRO A 169 3.29 13.30 -13.72
C PRO A 169 2.92 14.27 -12.59
N LEU A 170 2.93 13.78 -11.35
CA LEU A 170 2.77 14.60 -10.15
C LEU A 170 4.15 14.90 -9.56
N ARG A 171 4.52 16.18 -9.49
CA ARG A 171 5.77 16.59 -8.82
C ARG A 171 5.51 16.79 -7.33
N GLN A 172 6.22 16.04 -6.50
CA GLN A 172 6.11 16.15 -5.05
C GLN A 172 7.44 15.84 -4.35
N GLN A 173 7.70 16.52 -3.24
CA GLN A 173 8.87 16.28 -2.39
C GLN A 173 8.70 15.06 -1.47
N VAL A 174 7.44 14.72 -1.16
CA VAL A 174 7.06 13.66 -0.22
C VAL A 174 6.08 12.72 -0.91
N LEU A 175 6.22 11.43 -0.66
CA LEU A 175 5.31 10.35 -1.07
C LEU A 175 4.86 9.60 0.19
N THR A 176 3.56 9.62 0.50
CA THR A 176 3.00 8.83 1.60
C THR A 176 2.45 7.52 1.04
N LEU A 177 2.94 6.39 1.56
CA LEU A 177 2.63 5.05 1.06
C LEU A 177 2.25 4.12 2.23
N ALA A 178 1.01 3.64 2.22
CA ALA A 178 0.52 2.65 3.18
C ALA A 178 0.69 1.21 2.66
N PRO A 179 0.62 0.19 3.53
CA PRO A 179 0.71 -1.21 3.11
C PRO A 179 -0.21 -1.56 1.95
N GLY A 180 0.32 -2.27 0.96
CA GLY A 180 -0.37 -2.65 -0.28
C GLY A 180 -0.29 -1.61 -1.40
N GLN A 181 0.01 -0.35 -1.09
CA GLN A 181 0.15 0.69 -2.11
C GLN A 181 1.49 0.62 -2.84
N ARG A 182 1.47 1.01 -4.11
CA ARG A 182 2.65 1.14 -4.98
C ARG A 182 2.73 2.54 -5.57
N ALA A 183 3.94 2.96 -5.89
CA ALA A 183 4.18 4.16 -6.66
C ALA A 183 5.41 3.99 -7.54
N ASP A 184 5.30 4.47 -8.76
CA ASP A 184 6.42 4.57 -9.68
C ASP A 184 6.86 6.03 -9.75
N VAL A 185 8.11 6.30 -9.40
CA VAL A 185 8.66 7.66 -9.35
C VAL A 185 9.90 7.80 -10.23
N LEU A 186 10.04 8.95 -10.86
CA LEU A 186 11.27 9.37 -11.53
C LEU A 186 12.06 10.31 -10.64
N VAL A 187 13.37 10.10 -10.58
CA VAL A 187 14.33 10.95 -9.87
C VAL A 187 15.48 11.34 -10.79
N ASP A 188 15.89 12.60 -10.74
CA ASP A 188 16.99 13.13 -11.52
C ASP A 188 18.24 13.27 -10.65
N LEU A 189 19.27 12.49 -10.97
CA LEU A 189 20.57 12.54 -10.31
C LEU A 189 21.69 13.10 -11.21
N SER A 190 21.33 13.67 -12.36
CA SER A 190 22.30 14.15 -13.36
C SER A 190 23.22 15.26 -12.84
N GLY A 191 22.76 16.06 -11.87
CA GLY A 191 23.51 17.16 -11.26
C GLY A 191 24.49 16.77 -10.16
N PHE A 192 24.54 15.50 -9.75
CA PHE A 192 25.38 15.08 -8.62
C PHE A 192 26.75 14.55 -9.07
N ALA A 193 27.80 14.95 -8.34
CA ALA A 193 29.16 14.46 -8.55
C ALA A 193 29.28 12.98 -8.15
N ALA A 194 30.28 12.27 -8.67
CA ALA A 194 30.57 10.89 -8.29
C ALA A 194 30.81 10.74 -6.78
N GLY A 195 30.35 9.64 -6.20
CA GLY A 195 30.43 9.35 -4.77
C GLY A 195 29.38 10.10 -3.92
N THR A 196 28.52 10.92 -4.52
CA THR A 196 27.45 11.59 -3.78
C THR A 196 26.43 10.56 -3.29
N GLU A 197 26.16 10.57 -1.99
CA GLU A 197 25.08 9.79 -1.41
C GLU A 197 23.78 10.61 -1.36
N VAL A 198 22.75 10.02 -1.97
CA VAL A 198 21.37 10.52 -2.00
C VAL A 198 20.52 9.49 -1.27
N HIS A 199 19.80 9.93 -0.24
CA HIS A 199 19.12 9.04 0.69
C HIS A 199 17.63 9.11 0.49
N LEU A 200 16.97 7.94 0.45
CA LEU A 200 15.53 7.83 0.65
C LEU A 200 15.29 7.64 2.13
N ASP A 201 14.54 8.55 2.73
CA ASP A 201 14.18 8.52 4.15
C ASP A 201 12.66 8.50 4.29
N SER A 202 12.14 7.79 5.28
CA SER A 202 10.80 8.06 5.80
C SER A 202 10.91 9.19 6.80
N GLN A 203 10.25 10.32 6.51
CA GLN A 203 10.20 11.48 7.37
C GLN A 203 9.39 11.22 8.65
N ALA A 204 9.64 12.05 9.65
CA ALA A 204 8.86 12.02 10.88
C ALA A 204 7.42 12.49 10.65
N PHE A 205 6.48 11.89 11.38
CA PHE A 205 5.11 12.35 11.53
C PHE A 205 4.58 11.96 12.92
N ALA A 206 3.51 12.60 13.39
CA ALA A 206 2.95 12.26 14.69
C ALA A 206 2.26 10.90 14.65
N GLU A 207 2.44 10.04 15.66
CA GLU A 207 1.74 8.74 15.72
C GLU A 207 0.21 8.91 15.61
N ALA A 208 -0.34 10.01 16.13
CA ALA A 208 -1.75 10.37 16.02
C ALA A 208 -2.24 10.63 14.57
N ASP A 209 -1.34 10.88 13.62
CA ASP A 209 -1.67 11.02 12.19
C ASP A 209 -2.02 9.67 11.57
N ALA A 210 -1.30 8.60 11.95
CA ALA A 210 -1.66 7.23 11.62
C ALA A 210 -2.73 6.67 12.57
N GLY A 211 -2.86 7.23 13.77
CA GLY A 211 -3.74 6.72 14.82
C GLY A 211 -3.17 5.49 15.53
N ALA A 212 -3.58 5.30 16.77
CA ALA A 212 -3.37 4.08 17.53
C ALA A 212 -4.59 3.81 18.43
N VAL A 213 -4.89 2.54 18.65
CA VAL A 213 -5.84 2.05 19.64
C VAL A 213 -5.11 1.75 20.93
N GLY A 214 -5.33 2.59 21.95
CA GLY A 214 -4.75 2.43 23.29
C GLY A 214 -5.76 1.92 24.32
N MET A 215 -5.28 1.15 25.30
CA MET A 215 -6.11 0.61 26.39
C MET A 215 -6.31 1.56 27.58
N MET A 216 -5.68 2.74 27.58
CA MET A 216 -5.72 3.67 28.73
C MET A 216 -7.11 4.21 29.07
N GLY A 217 -8.08 4.16 28.16
CA GLY A 217 -9.46 4.58 28.44
C GLY A 217 -10.35 3.53 29.12
N MET A 218 -9.96 2.25 29.11
CA MET A 218 -10.81 1.13 29.60
C MET A 218 -10.61 0.80 31.09
N MET A 219 -9.49 1.23 31.69
CA MET A 219 -9.15 0.91 33.08
C MET A 219 -9.02 2.22 33.86
N GLY A 220 -10.09 2.61 34.54
CA GLY A 220 -10.13 3.81 35.36
C GLY A 220 -8.90 3.97 36.24
N GLY A 221 -8.13 5.04 35.99
CA GLY A 221 -7.33 5.71 37.00
C GLY A 221 -6.15 4.97 37.64
N ARG A 222 -5.56 3.93 37.04
CA ARG A 222 -4.26 3.41 37.50
C ARG A 222 -3.30 3.09 36.35
N MET A 223 -2.23 3.88 36.26
CA MET A 223 -1.04 3.63 35.45
C MET A 223 -0.38 2.31 35.91
N MET A 224 -0.76 1.19 35.31
CA MET A 224 0.08 0.00 35.25
C MET A 224 0.52 -0.20 33.81
N GLY A 225 1.78 0.15 33.55
CA GLY A 225 2.38 0.10 32.22
C GLY A 225 2.57 -1.33 31.75
N MET A 226 1.62 -1.85 30.97
CA MET A 226 1.91 -2.96 30.05
C MET A 226 2.72 -2.41 28.88
N ARG A 227 4.05 -2.41 29.04
CA ARG A 227 5.04 -2.12 27.98
C ARG A 227 5.22 -3.27 26.98
N GLY A 228 4.56 -4.41 27.18
CA GLY A 228 4.68 -5.57 26.29
C GLY A 228 3.95 -5.34 24.97
N GLY A 229 4.71 -5.23 23.87
CA GLY A 229 4.18 -5.24 22.50
C GLY A 229 4.22 -3.91 21.74
N ARG A 230 4.74 -2.83 22.34
CA ARG A 230 5.02 -1.60 21.57
C ARG A 230 6.36 -1.74 20.86
N SER A 231 6.36 -1.52 19.54
CA SER A 231 7.62 -1.41 18.79
C SER A 231 8.47 -0.28 19.37
N ASN A 232 9.78 -0.50 19.44
CA ASN A 232 10.75 0.55 19.78
C ASN A 232 10.85 1.61 18.68
N VAL A 233 10.28 1.33 17.51
CA VAL A 233 10.21 2.22 16.35
C VAL A 233 8.74 2.41 15.99
N PRO A 234 7.98 3.27 16.68
CA PRO A 234 6.58 3.53 16.34
C PRO A 234 6.42 4.12 14.93
N ASN A 235 5.20 4.11 14.40
CA ASN A 235 4.87 4.82 13.16
C ASN A 235 5.25 6.30 13.30
N GLY A 236 5.82 6.86 12.23
CA GLY A 236 6.29 8.25 12.22
C GLY A 236 7.64 8.50 12.86
N THR A 237 8.33 7.46 13.33
CA THR A 237 9.77 7.54 13.61
C THR A 237 10.52 7.79 12.30
N PRO A 238 11.43 8.79 12.20
CA PRO A 238 12.21 9.01 11.01
C PRO A 238 13.20 7.86 10.79
N LEU A 239 13.29 7.36 9.55
CA LEU A 239 14.04 6.15 9.22
C LEU A 239 14.76 6.29 7.89
N ARG A 240 16.04 5.90 7.84
CA ARG A 240 16.75 5.66 6.57
C ARG A 240 16.18 4.41 5.90
N VAL A 241 15.78 4.53 4.65
CA VAL A 241 15.24 3.43 3.85
C VAL A 241 16.32 2.81 2.98
N MET A 242 16.93 3.61 2.10
CA MET A 242 18.04 3.19 1.24
C MET A 242 18.91 4.38 0.82
N THR A 243 20.09 4.07 0.28
CA THR A 243 21.00 5.08 -0.27
C THR A 243 21.29 4.78 -1.73
N LEU A 244 21.20 5.80 -2.58
CA LEU A 244 21.75 5.79 -3.93
C LEU A 244 23.10 6.51 -3.89
N ARG A 245 24.15 5.85 -4.38
CA ARG A 245 25.47 6.45 -4.52
C ARG A 245 25.79 6.63 -6.01
N THR A 246 26.05 7.86 -6.40
CA THR A 246 26.28 8.20 -7.82
C THR A 246 27.67 7.75 -8.27
N ARG A 247 27.74 7.12 -9.45
CA ARG A 247 28.99 6.75 -10.13
C ARG A 247 29.55 7.95 -10.90
N ALA A 248 30.81 7.85 -11.33
CA ALA A 248 31.40 8.80 -12.28
C ALA A 248 30.81 8.68 -13.69
N ARG A 249 30.16 7.56 -14.02
CA ARG A 249 29.48 7.34 -15.29
C ARG A 249 28.24 8.24 -15.37
N LYS A 250 28.12 9.01 -16.45
CA LYS A 250 26.91 9.77 -16.77
C LYS A 250 25.78 8.79 -17.09
N GLY A 251 24.61 9.04 -16.51
CA GLY A 251 23.42 8.21 -16.71
C GLY A 251 22.55 8.69 -17.86
N LEU A 252 21.35 8.10 -17.93
CA LEU A 252 20.33 8.45 -18.92
C LEU A 252 19.94 9.93 -18.79
N ALA A 253 19.99 10.66 -19.90
CA ALA A 253 19.31 11.94 -20.03
C ALA A 253 17.86 11.68 -20.43
N PHE A 254 16.91 12.20 -19.65
CA PHE A 254 15.49 11.98 -19.88
C PHE A 254 14.70 13.27 -19.66
N ARG A 255 13.62 13.45 -20.42
CA ARG A 255 12.66 14.53 -20.20
C ARG A 255 11.32 13.91 -19.87
N VAL A 256 10.83 14.15 -18.66
CA VAL A 256 9.53 13.64 -18.23
C VAL A 256 8.42 14.18 -19.16
N PRO A 257 7.67 13.30 -19.86
CA PRO A 257 6.56 13.71 -20.70
C PRO A 257 5.47 14.41 -19.88
N GLU A 258 4.80 15.41 -20.46
CA GLU A 258 3.68 16.10 -19.80
C GLU A 258 2.42 15.23 -19.68
N ARG A 259 2.31 14.23 -20.56
CA ARG A 259 1.24 13.23 -20.57
C ARG A 259 1.88 11.86 -20.70
N LEU A 260 1.49 10.95 -19.83
CA LEU A 260 2.04 9.60 -19.73
C LEU A 260 1.07 8.55 -20.26
N SER A 261 -0.25 8.76 -20.12
CA SER A 261 -1.23 7.77 -20.55
C SER A 261 -2.59 8.39 -20.86
N SER A 262 -3.44 7.62 -21.54
CA SER A 262 -4.89 7.87 -21.66
C SER A 262 -5.68 6.88 -20.79
N LEU A 263 -6.45 7.38 -19.84
CA LEU A 263 -7.33 6.55 -19.02
C LEU A 263 -8.62 6.22 -19.78
N ASP A 264 -9.11 4.99 -19.63
CA ASP A 264 -10.24 4.45 -20.41
C ASP A 264 -11.60 5.09 -20.06
N ALA A 265 -12.67 4.65 -20.73
CA ALA A 265 -14.02 5.15 -20.49
C ALA A 265 -14.53 4.92 -19.05
N ALA A 266 -14.02 3.91 -18.33
CA ALA A 266 -14.41 3.64 -16.94
C ALA A 266 -13.85 4.70 -15.97
N TRP A 267 -12.84 5.47 -16.39
CA TRP A 267 -12.32 6.61 -15.63
C TRP A 267 -13.31 7.78 -15.54
N SER A 268 -14.24 7.90 -16.50
CA SER A 268 -15.22 8.97 -16.54
C SER A 268 -16.14 8.95 -15.31
N MET A 269 -16.34 10.10 -14.67
CA MET A 269 -17.14 10.20 -13.45
C MET A 269 -18.61 9.82 -13.74
N ARG A 270 -19.15 8.92 -12.92
CA ARG A 270 -20.55 8.49 -12.93
C ARG A 270 -21.23 9.01 -11.66
N ALA A 271 -21.68 10.26 -11.71
CA ALA A 271 -22.28 10.93 -10.55
C ALA A 271 -23.62 10.31 -10.10
N ASP A 272 -24.29 9.59 -10.99
CA ASP A 272 -25.55 8.87 -10.82
C ASP A 272 -25.38 7.42 -10.36
N ALA A 273 -24.14 6.92 -10.25
CA ALA A 273 -23.86 5.57 -9.82
C ALA A 273 -24.35 5.33 -8.37
N PRO A 274 -24.86 4.13 -8.03
CA PRO A 274 -25.31 3.82 -6.68
C PRO A 274 -24.20 4.03 -5.65
N ILE A 275 -24.56 4.69 -4.53
CA ILE A 275 -23.62 4.99 -3.45
C ILE A 275 -23.73 3.93 -2.35
N ARG A 276 -22.61 3.33 -1.99
CA ARG A 276 -22.47 2.47 -0.81
C ARG A 276 -21.62 3.18 0.25
N ARG A 277 -22.08 3.18 1.49
CA ARG A 277 -21.35 3.73 2.64
C ARG A 277 -20.77 2.58 3.46
N VAL A 278 -19.47 2.63 3.72
CA VAL A 278 -18.71 1.57 4.38
C VAL A 278 -18.02 2.17 5.60
N PRO A 279 -18.68 2.21 6.77
CA PRO A 279 -18.04 2.63 8.01
C PRO A 279 -16.90 1.68 8.38
N LEU A 280 -15.73 2.26 8.70
CA LEU A 280 -14.62 1.58 9.35
C LEU A 280 -14.76 1.86 10.83
N SER A 281 -15.00 0.81 11.63
CA SER A 281 -15.33 0.98 13.05
C SER A 281 -14.61 -0.02 13.93
N PHE A 282 -14.30 0.42 15.14
CA PHE A 282 -13.75 -0.42 16.20
C PHE A 282 -14.75 -0.56 17.35
N GLN A 283 -15.20 -1.80 17.58
CA GLN A 283 -16.15 -2.13 18.63
C GLN A 283 -15.78 -3.48 19.23
N SER A 284 -15.99 -3.66 20.54
CA SER A 284 -15.71 -4.92 21.24
C SER A 284 -14.34 -5.53 20.92
N MET A 285 -13.31 -4.67 20.88
CA MET A 285 -11.92 -5.04 20.61
C MET A 285 -11.63 -5.55 19.19
N VAL A 286 -12.54 -5.34 18.23
CA VAL A 286 -12.42 -5.85 16.86
C VAL A 286 -12.68 -4.74 15.83
N TRP A 287 -11.86 -4.72 14.78
CA TRP A 287 -12.09 -3.88 13.60
C TRP A 287 -13.18 -4.49 12.70
N SER A 288 -14.03 -3.63 12.16
CA SER A 288 -15.13 -4.03 11.29
C SER A 288 -15.21 -3.11 10.08
N LEU A 289 -15.63 -3.70 8.96
CA LEU A 289 -15.91 -3.03 7.70
C LEU A 289 -17.41 -3.09 7.46
N GLY A 290 -18.10 -1.96 7.36
CA GLY A 290 -19.55 -1.95 7.23
C GLY A 290 -20.29 -2.54 8.43
N GLY A 291 -19.68 -2.49 9.63
CA GLY A 291 -20.23 -3.10 10.85
C GLY A 291 -20.11 -4.63 10.92
N ARG A 292 -19.37 -5.26 9.99
CA ARG A 292 -19.19 -6.71 9.92
C ARG A 292 -17.71 -7.09 9.98
N THR A 293 -17.45 -8.31 10.45
CA THR A 293 -16.14 -8.97 10.38
C THR A 293 -16.16 -10.01 9.27
N PHE A 294 -14.98 -10.46 8.84
CA PHE A 294 -14.89 -11.45 7.78
C PHE A 294 -15.47 -12.79 8.23
N VAL A 295 -16.43 -13.31 7.46
CA VAL A 295 -16.94 -14.68 7.61
C VAL A 295 -16.74 -15.41 6.27
N MET A 296 -16.20 -16.61 6.35
CA MET A 296 -15.79 -17.35 5.17
C MET A 296 -16.99 -17.67 4.26
N GLY A 297 -17.03 -17.05 3.08
CA GLY A 297 -18.05 -17.31 2.06
C GLY A 297 -19.39 -16.58 2.29
N GLU A 298 -19.51 -15.77 3.34
CA GLU A 298 -20.68 -14.89 3.51
C GLU A 298 -20.49 -13.59 2.73
N VAL A 299 -21.60 -13.11 2.16
CA VAL A 299 -21.67 -11.85 1.40
C VAL A 299 -22.97 -11.17 1.79
N ALA A 300 -22.92 -9.89 2.17
CA ALA A 300 -24.15 -9.18 2.46
C ALA A 300 -24.89 -8.78 1.16
N PRO A 301 -26.23 -8.63 1.19
CA PRO A 301 -26.98 -8.23 0.01
C PRO A 301 -26.45 -6.93 -0.64
N GLU A 302 -26.05 -5.95 0.15
CA GLU A 302 -25.48 -4.68 -0.33
C GLU A 302 -24.03 -4.77 -0.85
N GLU A 303 -23.39 -5.94 -0.75
CA GLU A 303 -22.10 -6.27 -1.35
C GLU A 303 -22.24 -7.02 -2.66
N THR A 304 -23.46 -7.47 -2.98
CA THR A 304 -23.74 -8.14 -4.25
C THR A 304 -24.02 -7.07 -5.30
N VAL A 305 -23.14 -7.00 -6.29
CA VAL A 305 -23.19 -6.03 -7.41
C VAL A 305 -23.21 -6.78 -8.74
N ALA A 306 -23.79 -6.17 -9.77
CA ALA A 306 -23.74 -6.76 -11.10
C ALA A 306 -22.31 -6.68 -11.68
N ALA A 307 -21.84 -7.75 -12.30
CA ALA A 307 -20.52 -7.75 -12.95
C ALA A 307 -20.44 -6.61 -13.99
N GLY A 308 -19.34 -5.83 -13.96
CA GLY A 308 -19.17 -4.66 -14.81
C GLY A 308 -19.98 -3.41 -14.42
N SER A 309 -20.78 -3.42 -13.35
CA SER A 309 -21.48 -2.22 -12.89
C SER A 309 -20.52 -1.22 -12.25
N THR A 310 -20.87 0.07 -12.33
CA THR A 310 -20.12 1.15 -11.66
C THR A 310 -20.86 1.59 -10.41
N HIS A 311 -20.14 1.71 -9.30
CA HIS A 311 -20.66 2.18 -8.01
C HIS A 311 -19.71 3.23 -7.41
N LEU A 312 -20.27 4.07 -6.54
CA LEU A 312 -19.50 4.93 -5.65
C LEU A 312 -19.45 4.30 -4.27
N TRP A 313 -18.26 4.10 -3.73
CA TRP A 313 -18.08 3.59 -2.36
C TRP A 313 -17.46 4.67 -1.49
N GLU A 314 -18.01 4.87 -0.30
CA GLU A 314 -17.51 5.81 0.70
C GLU A 314 -16.95 5.04 1.88
N PHE A 315 -15.63 5.01 2.01
CA PHE A 315 -14.97 4.47 3.21
C PHE A 315 -14.92 5.56 4.26
N ILE A 316 -15.61 5.34 5.38
CA ILE A 316 -15.82 6.36 6.41
C ILE A 316 -15.07 5.91 7.66
N ASN A 317 -13.91 6.49 7.92
CA ASN A 317 -13.13 6.17 9.11
C ASN A 317 -13.72 6.86 10.34
N LEU A 318 -14.68 6.17 10.97
CA LEU A 318 -15.39 6.65 12.14
C LEU A 318 -14.51 6.46 13.36
N THR A 319 -14.21 7.56 14.05
CA THR A 319 -13.56 7.46 15.36
C THR A 319 -14.60 7.18 16.42
N ASN A 320 -14.41 6.14 17.23
CA ASN A 320 -15.22 5.96 18.42
C ASN A 320 -14.78 6.99 19.47
N GLN A 321 -15.45 8.16 19.45
CA GLN A 321 -15.09 9.38 20.19
C GLN A 321 -14.93 9.14 21.69
N MET A 322 -15.65 8.16 22.26
CA MET A 322 -15.61 7.91 23.71
C MET A 322 -14.32 7.25 24.20
N MET A 323 -13.52 6.64 23.33
CA MET A 323 -12.35 5.84 23.74
C MET A 323 -11.03 6.23 23.06
N GLY A 324 -11.03 7.27 22.21
CA GLY A 324 -9.82 7.74 21.53
C GLY A 324 -9.21 6.73 20.54
N MET A 325 -9.94 5.67 20.19
CA MET A 325 -9.49 4.58 19.33
C MET A 325 -9.62 5.00 17.86
N GLN A 326 -8.48 5.23 17.21
CA GLN A 326 -8.42 5.69 15.81
C GLN A 326 -7.23 4.98 15.16
N ALA A 327 -7.39 4.52 13.92
CA ALA A 327 -6.29 4.02 13.11
C ALA A 327 -6.54 4.41 11.65
N ALA A 328 -5.48 4.61 10.88
CA ALA A 328 -5.55 4.75 9.44
C ALA A 328 -5.72 3.37 8.83
N HIS A 329 -6.51 3.28 7.76
CA HIS A 329 -6.80 2.01 7.11
C HIS A 329 -6.48 2.10 5.63
N PRO A 330 -5.44 1.42 5.12
CA PRO A 330 -5.33 1.15 3.69
C PRO A 330 -6.42 0.18 3.29
N ILE A 331 -7.47 0.63 2.61
CA ILE A 331 -8.56 -0.24 2.15
C ILE A 331 -8.25 -0.74 0.75
N HIS A 332 -8.14 -2.05 0.61
CA HIS A 332 -7.88 -2.74 -0.65
C HIS A 332 -9.13 -3.44 -1.18
N LEU A 333 -9.35 -3.37 -2.49
CA LEU A 333 -10.42 -4.04 -3.21
C LEU A 333 -9.83 -4.97 -4.27
N HIS A 334 -10.18 -6.25 -4.20
CA HIS A 334 -9.82 -7.24 -5.21
C HIS A 334 -10.64 -7.05 -6.50
N GLY A 335 -10.21 -7.74 -7.56
CA GLY A 335 -10.96 -7.87 -8.81
C GLY A 335 -10.78 -6.70 -9.78
N ARG A 336 -10.81 -5.43 -9.33
CA ARG A 336 -10.52 -4.30 -10.23
C ARG A 336 -10.07 -3.05 -9.49
N GLN A 337 -9.31 -2.21 -10.18
CA GLN A 337 -8.93 -0.88 -9.69
C GLN A 337 -10.13 0.07 -9.67
N PHE A 338 -9.98 1.13 -8.89
CA PHE A 338 -10.92 2.21 -8.71
C PHE A 338 -10.25 3.57 -8.88
N ARG A 339 -11.08 4.58 -9.10
CA ARG A 339 -10.67 5.98 -9.11
C ARG A 339 -10.96 6.58 -7.74
N VAL A 340 -10.00 7.28 -7.14
CA VAL A 340 -10.31 8.15 -6.00
C VAL A 340 -11.04 9.39 -6.51
N VAL A 341 -12.25 9.62 -6.00
CA VAL A 341 -13.11 10.74 -6.41
C VAL A 341 -12.86 11.95 -5.53
N GLY A 342 -12.66 11.73 -4.24
CA GLY A 342 -12.38 12.82 -3.30
C GLY A 342 -12.27 12.34 -1.86
N ARG A 343 -11.72 13.24 -1.04
CA ARG A 343 -11.48 13.04 0.39
C ARG A 343 -12.12 14.17 1.17
N THR A 344 -12.84 13.86 2.23
CA THR A 344 -13.47 14.84 3.12
C THR A 344 -13.26 14.48 4.59
N GLY A 345 -13.43 15.45 5.48
CA GLY A 345 -13.17 15.25 6.92
C GLY A 345 -11.67 15.13 7.24
N GLY A 346 -11.34 14.37 8.28
CA GLY A 346 -9.98 14.21 8.80
C GLY A 346 -9.45 15.48 9.49
N ARG A 347 -8.32 15.35 10.16
CA ARG A 347 -7.60 16.52 10.71
C ARG A 347 -6.89 17.25 9.59
N ALA A 348 -7.08 18.57 9.49
CA ALA A 348 -6.32 19.41 8.54
C ALA A 348 -4.81 19.40 8.85
N THR A 349 -4.44 19.21 10.12
CA THR A 349 -3.05 19.12 10.58
C THR A 349 -2.40 17.74 10.39
N ASN A 350 -3.14 16.76 9.85
CA ASN A 350 -2.58 15.42 9.63
C ASN A 350 -1.55 15.48 8.49
N THR A 351 -0.28 15.23 8.82
CA THR A 351 0.82 15.42 7.88
C THR A 351 1.00 14.27 6.89
N LEU A 352 0.33 13.13 7.10
CA LEU A 352 0.27 12.02 6.14
C LEU A 352 -0.61 12.36 4.92
N ARG A 353 -1.42 13.43 4.98
CA ARG A 353 -2.10 13.97 3.81
C ARG A 353 -1.13 14.43 2.73
N ALA A 354 0.08 14.85 3.12
CA ALA A 354 1.10 15.24 2.17
C ALA A 354 1.64 14.02 1.42
N GLY A 355 1.69 14.10 0.09
CA GLY A 355 2.27 13.06 -0.75
C GLY A 355 1.37 11.86 -1.03
N LEU A 356 0.08 11.92 -0.68
CA LEU A 356 -0.89 10.91 -1.13
C LEU A 356 -1.07 10.99 -2.66
N VAL A 357 -1.16 9.82 -3.29
CA VAL A 357 -1.35 9.71 -4.74
C VAL A 357 -2.77 9.20 -5.02
N ASP A 358 -3.67 10.13 -5.33
CA ASP A 358 -5.06 9.83 -5.69
C ASP A 358 -5.30 9.82 -7.21
N ALA A 359 -4.30 10.23 -8.00
CA ALA A 359 -4.39 10.25 -9.46
C ALA A 359 -4.23 8.85 -10.06
N GLY A 360 -4.86 8.62 -11.21
CA GLY A 360 -4.84 7.33 -11.89
C GLY A 360 -5.61 6.24 -11.16
N TRP A 361 -5.52 5.02 -11.70
CA TRP A 361 -6.17 3.84 -11.14
C TRP A 361 -5.45 3.40 -9.85
N GLN A 362 -6.23 3.19 -8.79
CA GLN A 362 -5.78 2.70 -7.49
C GLN A 362 -6.49 1.40 -7.14
N ASP A 363 -5.90 0.53 -6.34
CA ASP A 363 -6.62 -0.62 -5.75
C ASP A 363 -6.55 -0.62 -4.24
N THR A 364 -5.70 0.23 -3.65
CA THR A 364 -5.55 0.40 -2.22
C THR A 364 -5.58 1.89 -1.87
N VAL A 365 -6.49 2.28 -0.99
CA VAL A 365 -6.66 3.69 -0.58
C VAL A 365 -6.46 3.86 0.92
N LEU A 366 -5.47 4.66 1.32
CA LEU A 366 -5.29 5.03 2.72
C LEU A 366 -6.43 5.94 3.19
N VAL A 367 -7.22 5.52 4.17
CA VAL A 367 -8.29 6.30 4.81
C VAL A 367 -7.81 6.75 6.18
N LEU A 368 -7.44 8.03 6.31
CA LEU A 368 -6.88 8.58 7.54
C LEU A 368 -7.94 8.67 8.66
N PRO A 369 -7.53 8.79 9.95
CA PRO A 369 -8.46 9.01 11.05
C PRO A 369 -9.42 10.17 10.79
N ARG A 370 -10.73 9.93 10.99
CA ARG A 370 -11.84 10.88 10.76
C ARG A 370 -12.08 11.26 9.31
N GLU A 371 -11.38 10.63 8.36
CA GLU A 371 -11.53 10.88 6.94
C GLU A 371 -12.66 10.04 6.32
N THR A 372 -13.34 10.60 5.33
CA THR A 372 -14.14 9.85 4.37
C THR A 372 -13.46 9.92 3.02
N VAL A 373 -13.21 8.78 2.41
CA VAL A 373 -12.67 8.70 1.05
C VAL A 373 -13.73 8.07 0.14
N ARG A 374 -14.11 8.81 -0.90
CA ARG A 374 -15.04 8.34 -1.93
C ARG A 374 -14.24 7.81 -3.11
N VAL A 375 -14.54 6.59 -3.54
CA VAL A 375 -13.97 5.96 -4.73
C VAL A 375 -15.07 5.60 -5.72
N GLN A 376 -14.75 5.62 -7.01
CA GLN A 376 -15.57 5.08 -8.08
C GLN A 376 -14.97 3.76 -8.53
N VAL A 377 -15.73 2.68 -8.34
CA VAL A 377 -15.32 1.33 -8.73
C VAL A 377 -16.19 0.90 -9.89
N THR A 378 -15.58 0.48 -11.00
CA THR A 378 -16.28 -0.33 -12.00
C THR A 378 -15.88 -1.76 -11.74
N PHE A 379 -16.80 -2.60 -11.31
CA PHE A 379 -16.47 -3.97 -10.90
C PHE A 379 -15.97 -4.80 -12.10
N THR A 380 -15.17 -5.82 -11.80
CA THR A 380 -14.72 -6.79 -12.80
C THR A 380 -15.92 -7.42 -13.53
N ARG A 381 -15.69 -7.86 -14.76
CA ARG A 381 -16.65 -8.64 -15.53
C ARG A 381 -16.63 -10.13 -15.17
N HIS A 382 -15.63 -10.57 -14.41
CA HIS A 382 -15.58 -11.93 -13.89
C HIS A 382 -16.57 -12.06 -12.72
N PRO A 383 -17.62 -12.90 -12.84
CA PRO A 383 -18.51 -13.14 -11.71
C PRO A 383 -17.82 -14.02 -10.65
N GLY A 384 -18.11 -13.77 -9.39
CA GLY A 384 -17.60 -14.56 -8.26
C GLY A 384 -17.46 -13.74 -6.98
N LEU A 385 -16.82 -14.32 -5.97
CA LEU A 385 -16.56 -13.62 -4.71
C LEU A 385 -15.19 -12.96 -4.70
N TYR A 386 -15.17 -11.66 -4.45
CA TYR A 386 -13.97 -10.86 -4.30
C TYR A 386 -13.93 -10.23 -2.91
N ILE A 387 -12.75 -9.87 -2.44
CA ILE A 387 -12.54 -9.38 -1.07
C ILE A 387 -12.36 -7.86 -1.09
N CYS A 388 -12.93 -7.21 -0.08
CA CYS A 388 -12.59 -5.85 0.31
C CYS A 388 -12.14 -5.88 1.78
N HIS A 389 -10.95 -5.36 2.08
CA HIS A 389 -10.38 -5.45 3.42
C HIS A 389 -9.39 -4.33 3.73
N CYS A 390 -9.09 -4.15 5.02
CA CYS A 390 -7.94 -3.36 5.45
C CYS A 390 -6.65 -4.12 5.13
N HIS A 391 -5.63 -3.44 4.63
CA HIS A 391 -4.34 -4.01 4.26
C HIS A 391 -3.27 -3.86 5.36
N LEU A 392 -3.69 -3.51 6.57
CA LEU A 392 -2.93 -3.92 7.77
C LEU A 392 -3.16 -5.43 7.92
N LEU A 393 -2.08 -6.22 7.97
CA LEU A 393 -2.18 -7.68 7.81
C LEU A 393 -2.57 -8.45 9.08
N GLU A 394 -2.56 -7.76 10.21
CA GLU A 394 -3.03 -8.20 11.52
C GLU A 394 -4.55 -8.02 11.63
#